data_AF-A0A7L9BUE3-F1
#
_entry.id   AF-A0A7L9BUE3-F1
#
_cell.length_a   1.000
_cell.length_b   1.000
_cell.length_c   1.000
_cell.angle_alpha   90.00
_cell.angle_beta   90.00
_cell.angle_gamma   90.00
#
_symmetry.space_group_name_H-M   'P 1'
#
loop_
_entity.id
_entity.type
_entity.pdbx_description
1 polymer ?
#
loop_
_entity_poly.entity_id
_entity_poly.type
_entity_poly.pdbx_seq_one_letter_code
_entity_poly.pdbx_strand_id
1 'polypeptide(L)'
;MTYTRKQFARDLLAEMNHGYDVVRIARWAFAKKMDPDVQIEDSKLDAMVMQVVAMEEGPEFEYDEAELRALAQRVLNERDE
;
A
#
# COMPACT_ATOMS: atom_id res chain seq x y z
N MET A 1 -3.84 -14.35 -9.20
CA MET A 1 -3.93 -14.83 -7.80
C MET A 1 -4.63 -13.74 -7.00
N THR A 2 -5.49 -14.09 -6.03
CA THR A 2 -6.11 -13.07 -5.16
C THR A 2 -5.02 -12.41 -4.32
N TYR A 3 -4.88 -11.10 -4.47
CA TYR A 3 -3.92 -10.32 -3.73
C TYR A 3 -4.60 -9.79 -2.47
N THR A 4 -3.99 -10.10 -1.33
CA THR A 4 -4.59 -9.86 -0.02
C THR A 4 -4.02 -8.60 0.62
N ARG A 5 -4.77 -8.03 1.56
CA ARG A 5 -4.30 -6.91 2.41
C ARG A 5 -2.94 -7.18 3.05
N LYS A 6 -2.74 -8.40 3.54
CA LYS A 6 -1.47 -8.81 4.17
C LYS A 6 -0.33 -8.92 3.17
N GLN A 7 -0.58 -9.34 1.93
CA GLN A 7 0.46 -9.34 0.89
C GLN A 7 0.85 -7.91 0.51
N PHE A 8 -0.14 -7.04 0.28
CA PHE A 8 0.13 -5.62 0.01
C PHE A 8 0.93 -4.96 1.13
N ALA A 9 0.55 -5.17 2.39
CA ALA A 9 1.27 -4.62 3.53
C ALA A 9 2.72 -5.14 3.66
N ARG A 10 2.97 -6.42 3.35
CA ARG A 10 4.35 -6.95 3.32
C ARG A 10 5.16 -6.32 2.21
N ASP A 11 4.59 -6.26 1.01
CA ASP A 11 5.31 -5.72 -0.14
C ASP A 11 5.55 -4.22 0.01
N LEU A 12 4.60 -3.48 0.60
CA LEU A 12 4.75 -2.06 0.94
C LEU A 12 5.90 -1.83 1.91
N LEU A 13 5.99 -2.63 2.98
CA LEU A 13 7.13 -2.56 3.91
C LEU A 13 8.45 -2.89 3.22
N ALA A 14 8.45 -3.85 2.28
CA ALA A 14 9.63 -4.18 1.50
C ALA A 14 10.06 -3.01 0.60
N GLU A 15 9.11 -2.36 -0.08
CA GLU A 15 9.37 -1.18 -0.92
C GLU A 15 9.96 -0.03 -0.09
N MET A 16 9.42 0.23 1.10
CA MET A 16 9.94 1.24 2.03
C MET A 16 11.37 0.94 2.52
N ASN A 17 11.76 -0.33 2.65
CA ASN A 17 13.12 -0.69 3.05
C ASN A 17 14.19 -0.31 2.01
N HIS A 18 13.78 -0.01 0.78
CA HIS A 18 14.66 0.54 -0.25
C HIS A 18 14.83 2.08 -0.15
N GLY A 19 14.33 2.70 0.93
CA GLY A 19 14.32 4.14 1.16
C GLY A 19 12.92 4.76 1.03
N TYR A 20 12.61 5.73 1.89
CA TYR A 20 11.32 6.40 1.86
C TYR A 20 11.26 7.45 0.74
N ASP A 21 10.50 7.15 -0.32
CA ASP A 21 10.22 8.05 -1.44
C ASP A 21 8.75 7.91 -1.79
N VAL A 22 7.99 8.96 -1.49
CA VAL A 22 6.53 9.00 -1.66
C VAL A 22 6.12 8.70 -3.10
N VAL A 23 6.74 9.37 -4.07
CA VAL A 23 6.36 9.26 -5.49
C VAL A 23 6.63 7.85 -5.99
N ARG A 24 7.77 7.27 -5.61
CA ARG A 24 8.10 5.88 -5.97
C ARG A 24 7.10 4.90 -5.36
N ILE A 25 6.79 5.05 -4.07
CA ILE A 25 5.87 4.18 -3.34
C ILE A 25 4.46 4.26 -3.93
N ALA A 26 3.96 5.48 -4.22
CA ALA A 26 2.67 5.71 -4.84
C ALA A 26 2.57 5.04 -6.23
N ARG A 27 3.58 5.24 -7.08
CA ARG A 27 3.64 4.61 -8.41
C ARG A 27 3.73 3.10 -8.34
N TRP A 28 4.48 2.57 -7.38
CA TRP A 28 4.53 1.13 -7.12
C TRP A 28 3.14 0.59 -6.75
N ALA A 29 2.42 1.27 -5.86
CA ALA A 29 1.06 0.87 -5.48
C ALA A 29 0.09 0.93 -6.68
N PHE A 30 0.20 1.97 -7.51
CA PHE A 30 -0.60 2.08 -8.73
C PHE A 30 -0.29 0.95 -9.73
N ALA A 31 0.98 0.60 -9.91
CA ALA A 31 1.39 -0.52 -10.76
C ALA A 31 0.78 -1.84 -10.25
N LYS A 32 0.76 -2.08 -8.94
CA LYS A 32 0.09 -3.26 -8.35
C LYS A 32 -1.42 -3.28 -8.62
N LYS A 33 -2.07 -2.12 -8.59
CA LYS A 33 -3.51 -2.01 -8.92
C LYS A 33 -3.81 -2.29 -10.39
N MET A 34 -2.90 -1.89 -11.29
CA MET A 34 -3.04 -2.07 -12.74
C MET A 34 -2.56 -3.43 -13.24
N ASP A 35 -1.86 -4.20 -12.40
CA ASP A 35 -1.32 -5.51 -12.76
C ASP A 35 -2.47 -6.50 -13.02
N PRO A 36 -2.63 -7.01 -14.27
CA PRO A 36 -3.72 -7.91 -14.62
C PRO A 36 -3.66 -9.27 -13.91
N ASP A 37 -2.49 -9.66 -13.38
CA ASP A 37 -2.31 -10.90 -12.63
C ASP A 37 -2.70 -10.78 -11.14
N VAL A 38 -2.91 -9.54 -10.68
CA VAL A 38 -3.27 -9.15 -9.31
C VAL A 38 -4.78 -8.89 -9.25
N GLN A 39 -5.52 -9.82 -8.62
CA GLN A 39 -6.94 -9.62 -8.35
C GLN A 39 -7.13 -9.01 -6.97
N ILE A 40 -7.50 -7.72 -6.92
CA ILE A 40 -7.92 -7.01 -5.72
C ILE A 40 -9.44 -7.14 -5.60
N GLU A 41 -9.90 -8.11 -4.82
CA GLU A 41 -11.34 -8.34 -4.59
C GLU A 41 -11.84 -7.71 -3.28
N ASP A 42 -10.92 -7.36 -2.38
CA ASP A 42 -11.22 -6.74 -1.09
C ASP A 42 -11.32 -5.21 -1.24
N SER A 43 -12.49 -4.64 -0.96
CA SER A 43 -12.73 -3.19 -1.02
C SER A 43 -11.88 -2.41 -0.03
N LYS A 44 -11.50 -3.00 1.11
CA LYS A 44 -10.56 -2.38 2.06
C LYS A 44 -9.14 -2.36 1.50
N LEU A 45 -8.73 -3.40 0.78
CA LEU A 45 -7.45 -3.39 0.06
C LEU A 45 -7.45 -2.33 -1.03
N ASP A 46 -8.51 -2.26 -1.83
CA ASP A 46 -8.63 -1.28 -2.90
C ASP A 46 -8.52 0.16 -2.36
N ALA A 47 -9.25 0.48 -1.29
CA ALA A 47 -9.15 1.76 -0.62
C ALA A 47 -7.74 2.06 -0.10
N MET A 48 -7.08 1.07 0.52
CA MET A 48 -5.70 1.22 1.01
C MET A 48 -4.71 1.48 -0.12
N VAL A 49 -4.82 0.75 -1.23
CA VAL A 49 -3.96 0.96 -2.41
C VAL A 49 -4.18 2.36 -2.96
N MET A 50 -5.43 2.80 -3.10
CA MET A 50 -5.75 4.14 -3.58
C MET A 50 -5.26 5.25 -2.64
N GLN A 51 -5.28 5.05 -1.32
CA GLN A 51 -4.68 5.98 -0.37
C GLN A 51 -3.18 6.13 -0.57
N VAL A 52 -2.46 5.03 -0.80
CA VAL A 52 -1.02 5.08 -1.07
C VAL A 52 -0.72 5.74 -2.42
N VAL A 53 -1.55 5.48 -3.45
CA VAL A 53 -1.44 6.16 -4.74
C VAL A 53 -1.63 7.66 -4.60
N ALA A 54 -2.62 8.11 -3.82
CA ALA A 54 -2.92 9.52 -3.62
C ALA A 54 -1.78 10.31 -2.96
N MET A 55 -0.80 9.65 -2.33
CA MET A 55 0.34 10.33 -1.72
C MET A 55 1.18 11.11 -2.75
N GLU A 56 1.17 10.73 -4.04
CA GLU A 56 1.89 11.52 -5.07
C GLU A 56 1.17 12.81 -5.49
N GLU A 57 -0.09 13.01 -5.09
CA GLU A 57 -0.89 14.19 -5.46
C GLU A 57 -0.47 15.45 -4.67
N GLY A 58 0.00 15.27 -3.43
CA GLY A 58 0.44 16.39 -2.60
C GLY A 58 0.64 16.05 -1.13
N PRO A 59 1.33 16.93 -0.38
CA PRO A 59 1.66 16.72 1.03
C PRO A 59 0.44 16.59 1.96
N GLU A 60 -0.75 17.03 1.53
CA GLU A 60 -2.00 16.84 2.27
C GLU A 60 -2.48 15.37 2.28
N PHE A 61 -1.97 14.54 1.39
CA PHE A 61 -2.26 13.10 1.28
C PHE A 61 -1.05 12.23 1.64
N GLU A 62 0.12 12.84 1.85
CA GLU A 62 1.32 12.13 2.26
C GLU A 62 1.19 11.62 3.69
N TYR A 63 1.40 10.32 3.85
CA TYR A 63 1.88 9.79 5.12
C TYR A 63 3.35 10.14 5.28
N ASP A 64 3.82 10.31 6.51
CA ASP A 64 5.25 10.19 6.77
C ASP A 64 5.70 8.71 6.81
N GLU A 65 7.02 8.46 6.84
CA GLU A 65 7.54 7.09 6.85
C GLU A 65 7.02 6.28 8.05
N ALA A 66 6.92 6.88 9.23
CA ALA A 66 6.48 6.19 10.43
C ALA A 66 5.00 5.84 10.37
N GLU A 67 4.17 6.77 9.87
CA GLU A 67 2.73 6.59 9.67
C GLU A 67 2.45 5.49 8.65
N LEU A 68 3.12 5.51 7.49
CA LEU A 68 2.92 4.50 6.46
C LEU A 68 3.37 3.12 6.94
N ARG A 69 4.47 3.07 7.71
CA ARG A 69 4.97 1.82 8.29
C ARG A 69 4.01 1.28 9.35
N ALA A 70 3.45 2.14 10.18
CA ALA A 70 2.45 1.79 11.17
C ALA A 70 1.16 1.26 10.52
N LEU A 71 0.72 1.89 9.42
CA LEU A 71 -0.42 1.44 8.62
C LEU A 71 -0.20 0.01 8.12
N ALA A 72 0.94 -0.25 7.48
CA ALA A 72 1.27 -1.58 6.97
C ALA A 72 1.35 -2.63 8.10
N GLN A 73 2.01 -2.31 9.22
CA GLN A 73 2.10 -3.21 10.37
C GLN A 73 0.73 -3.51 10.99
N ARG A 74 -0.15 -2.51 11.08
CA ARG A 74 -1.51 -2.70 11.58
C ARG A 74 -2.27 -3.72 10.73
N VAL A 75 -2.18 -3.60 9.41
CA VAL A 75 -2.82 -4.51 8.46
C VAL A 75 -2.27 -5.94 8.58
N LEU A 76 -0.97 -6.10 8.86
CA LEU A 76 -0.39 -7.43 9.11
C LEU A 76 -0.91 -8.08 10.39
N ASN A 77 -1.17 -7.26 11.41
CA ASN A 77 -1.62 -7.70 12.72
C ASN A 77 -3.15 -7.82 12.84
N GLU A 78 -3.92 -7.26 11.89
CA GLU A 78 -5.36 -7.47 11.83
C GLU A 78 -5.67 -8.97 11.65
N ARG A 79 -6.54 -9.50 12.51
CA ARG A 79 -7.12 -10.81 12.32
C ARG A 79 -8.11 -10.69 11.15
N ASP A 80 -8.06 -11.65 10.24
CA ASP A 80 -9.06 -11.75 9.17
C ASP A 80 -10.37 -12.16 9.85
N GLU A 81 -11.16 -11.17 10.30
CA GLU A 81 -12.51 -11.37 10.84
C GLU A 81 -13.50 -11.75 9.74
#